data_AF-A0A165G9Q8-F1
#
_entry.id   AF-A0A165G9Q8-F1
#
_cell.length_a   1.000
_cell.length_b   1.000
_cell.length_c   1.000
_cell.angle_alpha   90.00
_cell.angle_beta   90.00
_cell.angle_gamma   90.00
#
_symmetry.space_group_name_H-M   'P 1'
#
loop_
_entity.id
_entity.type
_entity.pdbx_description
1 polymer ?
#
loop_
_entity_poly.entity_id
_entity_poly.type
_entity_poly.pdbx_seq_one_letter_code
_entity_poly.pdbx_strand_id
1 'polypeptide(L)'
;MSAPVTQEELPILEAVINIRNRLTALKKDRGEYIKPSDVNALYQAIIRQVTRLNEVRDENTTYNNRLDTTLADVFNLLSLFFLTIGRTKECPATYSQIASMRQILEHMDESGIYNESDLAPFHRRLAELRAIVRHDADSGRHPVAMTTLLERQLNECENVLRRLQESLAVLSPELVPIHERLVNIRRQLVALAAKETAREIEHANAFVVKSNESTPMKVPSRESTPFPEYAASINDTASDLEAKTPTKGSTPKAEVAKEKEGSRTKAELKAIMEELRKIDSKRVDGKFLGPGGTVPASQAICSSLLEECFEIAQEIRAQDDSKYVASSLKPIYDRLSEMRRELEQLVLTHRWSLRETDLWNYSLSLQEIDKMRVDGKFVDADGNRPSGQYVLLYLLRRCYGLIYRLLSSSEPVSEELMPIANKLSTVKKCLNEVLKYGGPFSPRDLYPYQLALYQIDSMRKDGKFVGVDGSIPEGQGIVMAHLNECHELLEMLKEAMEEGEDEVYGDEDEDEDVFDDPPEEEEERA
;
A
#
# COMPACT_ATOMS: atom_id res chain seq x y z
N MET A 1 -0.73 9.96 11.97
CA MET A 1 -1.08 9.92 13.40
C MET A 1 -2.58 10.15 13.51
N SER A 2 -3.31 9.49 14.42
CA SER A 2 -4.75 9.74 14.59
C SER A 2 -4.99 11.10 15.23
N ALA A 3 -6.04 11.81 14.82
CA ALA A 3 -6.43 13.06 15.47
C ALA A 3 -6.79 12.83 16.97
N PRO A 4 -6.53 13.81 17.85
CA PRO A 4 -6.98 13.75 19.24
C PRO A 4 -8.51 13.72 19.32
N VAL A 5 -9.05 13.09 20.36
CA VAL A 5 -10.49 13.06 20.65
C VAL A 5 -10.82 14.29 21.49
N THR A 6 -11.87 15.03 21.14
CA THR A 6 -12.27 16.25 21.86
C THR A 6 -12.83 15.92 23.25
N GLN A 7 -12.80 16.88 24.16
CA GLN A 7 -13.27 16.68 25.55
C GLN A 7 -14.75 16.26 25.60
N GLU A 8 -15.56 16.72 24.64
CA GLU A 8 -16.99 16.44 24.52
C GLU A 8 -17.29 15.05 23.93
N GLU A 9 -16.36 14.51 23.13
CA GLU A 9 -16.43 13.16 22.59
C GLU A 9 -15.95 12.07 23.56
N LEU A 10 -15.16 12.40 24.59
CA LEU A 10 -14.65 11.42 25.56
C LEU A 10 -15.74 10.55 26.22
N PRO A 11 -16.87 11.10 26.71
CA PRO A 11 -17.95 10.28 27.29
C PRO A 11 -18.61 9.35 26.26
N ILE A 12 -18.65 9.76 24.99
CA ILE A 12 -19.18 8.96 23.88
C ILE A 12 -18.21 7.81 23.60
N LEU A 13 -16.90 8.08 23.53
CA LEU A 13 -15.84 7.08 23.37
C LEU A 13 -15.88 6.01 24.46
N GLU A 14 -16.02 6.40 25.73
CA GLU A 14 -16.12 5.44 26.85
C GLU A 14 -17.35 4.52 26.71
N ALA A 15 -18.51 5.08 26.35
CA ALA A 15 -19.73 4.31 26.11
C ALA A 15 -19.59 3.35 24.91
N VAL A 16 -18.98 3.80 23.81
CA VAL A 16 -18.72 2.99 22.61
C VAL A 16 -17.73 1.87 22.91
N ILE A 17 -16.66 2.12 23.68
CA ILE A 17 -15.71 1.10 24.15
C ILE A 17 -16.44 0.03 24.99
N ASN A 18 -17.34 0.43 25.90
CA ASN A 18 -18.13 -0.51 26.69
C ASN A 18 -19.03 -1.39 25.80
N ILE A 19 -19.73 -0.79 24.84
CA ILE A 19 -20.55 -1.52 23.85
C ILE A 19 -19.69 -2.52 23.06
N ARG A 20 -18.51 -2.10 22.57
CA ARG A 20 -17.56 -2.98 21.87
C ARG A 20 -17.12 -4.16 22.73
N ASN A 21 -16.80 -3.92 24.00
CA ASN A 21 -16.35 -4.97 24.92
C ASN A 21 -17.48 -5.98 25.18
N ARG A 22 -18.74 -5.53 25.32
CA ARG A 22 -19.92 -6.39 25.46
C ARG A 22 -20.21 -7.20 24.20
N LEU A 23 -20.13 -6.60 23.01
CA LEU A 23 -20.21 -7.31 21.72
C LEU A 23 -19.09 -8.35 21.57
N THR A 24 -17.88 -8.03 22.02
CA THR A 24 -16.74 -8.96 21.98
C THR A 24 -16.91 -10.13 22.95
N ALA A 25 -17.49 -9.90 24.13
CA ALA A 25 -17.85 -10.97 25.06
C ALA A 25 -18.92 -11.89 24.45
N LEU A 26 -20.00 -11.32 23.91
CA LEU A 26 -21.07 -12.06 23.21
C LEU A 26 -20.54 -12.89 22.02
N LYS A 27 -19.48 -12.43 21.34
CA LYS A 27 -18.80 -13.15 20.25
C LYS A 27 -17.92 -14.31 20.73
N LYS A 28 -17.41 -14.23 21.96
CA LYS A 28 -16.59 -15.30 22.58
C LYS A 28 -17.44 -16.42 23.14
N ASP A 29 -18.67 -16.13 23.56
CA ASP A 29 -19.62 -17.13 24.06
C ASP A 29 -20.21 -17.96 22.92
N ARG A 30 -19.40 -18.88 22.39
CA ARG A 30 -19.78 -19.80 21.31
C ARG A 30 -20.63 -20.98 21.80
N GLY A 31 -20.97 -21.04 23.09
CA GLY A 31 -21.70 -22.15 23.71
C GLY A 31 -23.22 -21.97 23.70
N GLU A 32 -23.71 -20.73 23.85
CA GLU A 32 -25.14 -20.42 23.76
C GLU A 32 -25.56 -19.88 22.38
N TYR A 33 -26.83 -20.06 22.04
CA TYR A 33 -27.46 -19.43 20.89
C TYR A 33 -27.61 -17.92 21.14
N ILE A 34 -26.99 -17.09 20.28
CA ILE A 34 -27.02 -15.63 20.39
C ILE A 34 -28.48 -15.13 20.24
N LYS A 35 -29.03 -14.56 21.31
CA LYS A 35 -30.42 -14.11 21.36
C LYS A 35 -30.59 -12.78 20.61
N PRO A 36 -31.59 -12.65 19.70
CA PRO A 36 -31.86 -11.38 19.00
C PRO A 36 -32.15 -10.19 19.94
N SER A 37 -32.67 -10.45 21.15
CA SER A 37 -32.88 -9.43 22.19
C SER A 37 -31.59 -8.71 22.57
N ASP A 38 -30.50 -9.45 22.70
CA ASP A 38 -29.27 -8.97 23.32
C ASP A 38 -28.47 -8.16 22.29
N VAL A 39 -28.50 -8.60 21.03
CA VAL A 39 -28.01 -7.84 19.87
C VAL A 39 -28.82 -6.54 19.70
N ASN A 40 -30.15 -6.59 19.77
CA ASN A 40 -31.00 -5.40 19.67
C ASN A 40 -30.77 -4.40 20.82
N ALA A 41 -30.52 -4.88 22.04
CA ALA A 41 -30.21 -4.00 23.18
C ALA A 41 -28.89 -3.25 22.99
N LEU A 42 -27.86 -3.91 22.44
CA LEU A 42 -26.58 -3.30 22.09
C LEU A 42 -26.68 -2.36 20.88
N TYR A 43 -27.51 -2.72 19.88
CA TYR A 43 -27.86 -1.86 18.75
C TYR A 43 -28.50 -0.55 19.21
N GLN A 44 -29.55 -0.62 20.03
CA GLN A 44 -30.21 0.58 20.56
C GLN A 44 -29.28 1.42 21.45
N ALA A 45 -28.30 0.79 22.13
CA ALA A 45 -27.28 1.50 22.88
C ALA A 45 -26.32 2.29 21.97
N ILE A 46 -25.87 1.72 20.83
CA ILE A 46 -24.97 2.43 19.92
C ILE A 46 -25.68 3.56 19.17
N ILE A 47 -26.95 3.38 18.79
CA ILE A 47 -27.73 4.44 18.14
C ILE A 47 -27.76 5.70 19.01
N ARG A 48 -28.03 5.56 20.32
CA ARG A 48 -28.03 6.71 21.24
C ARG A 48 -26.69 7.43 21.31
N GLN A 49 -25.57 6.72 21.15
CA GLN A 49 -24.24 7.35 21.09
C GLN A 49 -24.03 8.06 19.75
N VAL A 50 -24.51 7.52 18.63
CA VAL A 50 -24.40 8.18 17.31
C VAL A 50 -25.32 9.39 17.20
N THR A 51 -26.55 9.34 17.74
CA THR A 51 -27.42 10.53 17.82
C THR A 51 -26.73 11.64 18.60
N ARG A 52 -26.20 11.33 19.80
CA ARG A 52 -25.45 12.31 20.60
C ARG A 52 -24.16 12.79 19.92
N LEU A 53 -23.50 11.94 19.12
CA LEU A 53 -22.32 12.35 18.36
C LEU A 53 -22.67 13.32 17.23
N ASN A 54 -23.79 13.11 16.55
CA ASN A 54 -24.30 14.03 15.54
C ASN A 54 -24.79 15.37 16.12
N GLU A 55 -25.10 15.43 17.42
CA GLU A 55 -25.40 16.69 18.14
C GLU A 55 -24.14 17.45 18.55
N VAL A 56 -23.00 16.77 18.68
CA VAL A 56 -21.70 17.33 19.13
C VAL A 56 -20.79 17.70 17.94
N ARG A 57 -20.97 17.06 16.78
CA ARG A 57 -20.17 17.32 15.57
C ARG A 57 -20.86 18.31 14.64
N ASP A 58 -20.08 19.31 14.22
CA ASP A 58 -20.41 20.20 13.11
C ASP A 58 -19.86 19.65 11.77
N GLU A 59 -20.11 20.36 10.68
CA GLU A 59 -19.61 19.99 9.35
C GLU A 59 -18.07 20.07 9.23
N ASN A 60 -17.42 20.85 10.12
CA ASN A 60 -15.98 21.10 10.13
C ASN A 60 -15.19 20.13 11.03
N THR A 61 -15.86 19.25 11.80
CA THR A 61 -15.19 18.37 12.76
C THR A 61 -14.22 17.40 12.06
N THR A 62 -12.99 17.29 12.58
CA THR A 62 -11.95 16.45 11.99
C THR A 62 -12.26 14.94 12.09
N TYR A 63 -12.68 14.35 10.98
CA TYR A 63 -12.86 12.90 10.84
C TYR A 63 -11.52 12.14 10.82
N ASN A 64 -11.49 10.94 11.42
CA ASN A 64 -10.34 10.04 11.67
C ASN A 64 -9.63 10.22 13.02
N ASN A 65 -10.42 10.24 14.10
CA ASN A 65 -9.92 10.10 15.46
C ASN A 65 -10.18 8.68 16.05
N ARG A 66 -9.83 8.47 17.32
CA ARG A 66 -9.99 7.16 18.00
C ARG A 66 -11.46 6.76 18.23
N LEU A 67 -12.38 7.72 18.30
CA LEU A 67 -13.81 7.44 18.39
C LEU A 67 -14.32 6.86 17.06
N ASP A 68 -13.92 7.44 15.93
CA ASP A 68 -14.30 6.93 14.60
C ASP A 68 -13.88 5.48 14.38
N THR A 69 -12.63 5.14 14.72
CA THR A 69 -12.14 3.76 14.59
C THR A 69 -12.87 2.79 15.52
N THR A 70 -13.19 3.22 16.75
CA THR A 70 -13.94 2.39 17.71
C THR A 70 -15.42 2.23 17.29
N LEU A 71 -16.03 3.25 16.70
CA LEU A 71 -17.38 3.17 16.11
C LEU A 71 -17.41 2.19 14.93
N ALA A 72 -16.42 2.26 14.05
CA ALA A 72 -16.30 1.34 12.92
C ALA A 72 -16.16 -0.12 13.39
N ASP A 73 -15.35 -0.40 14.42
CA ASP A 73 -15.27 -1.72 15.06
C ASP A 73 -16.64 -2.20 15.58
N VAL A 74 -17.37 -1.32 16.28
CA VAL A 74 -18.68 -1.65 16.86
C VAL A 74 -19.72 -1.96 15.79
N PHE A 75 -19.79 -1.14 14.73
CA PHE A 75 -20.74 -1.37 13.64
C PHE A 75 -20.37 -2.60 12.80
N ASN A 76 -19.08 -2.88 12.60
CA ASN A 76 -18.63 -4.14 11.98
C ASN A 76 -19.07 -5.36 12.80
N LEU A 77 -18.88 -5.33 14.13
CA LEU A 77 -19.36 -6.41 15.01
C LEU A 77 -20.88 -6.54 14.99
N LEU A 78 -21.63 -5.44 15.07
CA LEU A 78 -23.10 -5.45 15.00
C LEU A 78 -23.61 -6.02 13.68
N SER A 79 -23.04 -5.61 12.55
CA SER A 79 -23.37 -6.15 11.22
C SER A 79 -23.23 -7.66 11.18
N LEU A 80 -22.11 -8.19 11.68
CA LEU A 80 -21.88 -9.64 11.78
C LEU A 80 -22.90 -10.33 12.70
N PHE A 81 -23.33 -9.70 13.80
CA PHE A 81 -24.39 -10.24 14.65
C PHE A 81 -25.76 -10.24 13.95
N PHE A 82 -26.13 -9.18 13.24
CA PHE A 82 -27.38 -9.12 12.47
C PHE A 82 -27.42 -10.20 11.37
N LEU A 83 -26.29 -10.44 10.69
CA LEU A 83 -26.14 -11.56 9.76
C LEU A 83 -26.29 -12.92 10.48
N THR A 84 -25.67 -13.09 11.66
CA THR A 84 -25.71 -14.33 12.45
C THR A 84 -27.12 -14.68 12.94
N ILE A 85 -27.92 -13.69 13.34
CA ILE A 85 -29.33 -13.89 13.75
C ILE A 85 -30.31 -13.92 12.57
N GLY A 86 -29.82 -14.01 11.32
CA GLY A 86 -30.63 -14.17 10.12
C GLY A 86 -31.30 -12.89 9.60
N ARG A 87 -31.02 -11.71 10.18
CA ARG A 87 -31.60 -10.42 9.78
C ARG A 87 -30.78 -9.77 8.65
N THR A 88 -30.57 -10.53 7.57
CA THR A 88 -29.66 -10.18 6.46
C THR A 88 -30.19 -9.10 5.52
N LYS A 89 -31.49 -8.80 5.58
CA LYS A 89 -32.18 -7.80 4.75
C LYS A 89 -32.44 -6.47 5.49
N GLU A 90 -31.71 -6.22 6.56
CA GLU A 90 -31.84 -4.98 7.35
C GLU A 90 -30.58 -4.13 7.20
N CYS A 91 -30.75 -2.81 7.23
CA CYS A 91 -29.66 -1.86 7.01
C CYS A 91 -28.43 -2.09 7.93
N PRO A 92 -28.53 -2.51 9.22
CA PRO A 92 -27.34 -2.73 10.04
C PRO A 92 -26.46 -3.90 9.56
N ALA A 93 -27.04 -4.88 8.84
CA ALA A 93 -26.32 -6.03 8.26
C ALA A 93 -25.54 -5.69 6.98
N THR A 94 -25.73 -4.48 6.44
CA THR A 94 -25.01 -3.98 5.27
C THR A 94 -23.66 -3.37 5.63
N TYR A 95 -23.51 -2.81 6.84
CA TYR A 95 -22.35 -2.01 7.24
C TYR A 95 -21.01 -2.71 6.98
N SER A 96 -20.85 -3.96 7.43
CA SER A 96 -19.56 -4.66 7.26
C SER A 96 -19.23 -4.95 5.80
N GLN A 97 -20.25 -5.06 4.94
CA GLN A 97 -20.05 -5.26 3.50
C GLN A 97 -19.64 -3.95 2.82
N ILE A 98 -20.28 -2.83 3.18
CA ILE A 98 -19.91 -1.49 2.70
C ILE A 98 -18.46 -1.17 3.13
N ALA A 99 -18.12 -1.40 4.40
CA ALA A 99 -16.77 -1.18 4.92
C ALA A 99 -15.71 -2.05 4.22
N SER A 100 -15.97 -3.34 3.99
CA SER A 100 -15.05 -4.21 3.24
C SER A 100 -14.95 -3.82 1.76
N MET A 101 -16.07 -3.44 1.12
CA MET A 101 -16.05 -2.97 -0.28
C MET A 101 -15.25 -1.68 -0.42
N ARG A 102 -15.38 -0.74 0.52
CA ARG A 102 -14.56 0.48 0.57
C ARG A 102 -13.07 0.15 0.59
N GLN A 103 -12.63 -0.68 1.54
CA GLN A 103 -11.22 -1.05 1.66
C GLN A 103 -10.69 -1.72 0.39
N ILE A 104 -11.48 -2.60 -0.24
CA ILE A 104 -11.07 -3.24 -1.50
C ILE A 104 -10.96 -2.20 -2.63
N LEU A 105 -11.90 -1.27 -2.74
CA LEU A 105 -11.87 -0.20 -3.75
C LEU A 105 -10.70 0.76 -3.52
N GLU A 106 -10.41 1.14 -2.28
CA GLU A 106 -9.24 1.95 -1.90
C GLU A 106 -7.93 1.23 -2.27
N HIS A 107 -7.78 -0.06 -1.97
CA HIS A 107 -6.61 -0.85 -2.40
C HIS A 107 -6.53 -1.07 -3.92
N MET A 108 -7.66 -1.10 -4.63
CA MET A 108 -7.67 -1.10 -6.10
C MET A 108 -7.13 0.24 -6.63
N ASP A 109 -7.56 1.37 -6.06
CA ASP A 109 -7.07 2.72 -6.37
C ASP A 109 -5.55 2.84 -6.16
N GLU A 110 -5.08 2.44 -4.97
CA GLU A 110 -3.66 2.43 -4.59
C GLU A 110 -2.78 1.56 -5.49
N SER A 111 -3.30 0.42 -5.98
CA SER A 111 -2.52 -0.54 -6.75
C SER A 111 -2.56 -0.33 -8.27
N GLY A 112 -3.63 0.28 -8.80
CA GLY A 112 -3.83 0.42 -10.25
C GLY A 112 -4.17 -0.89 -10.99
N ILE A 113 -4.43 -2.01 -10.29
CA ILE A 113 -4.56 -3.36 -10.90
C ILE A 113 -6.03 -3.76 -11.12
N TYR A 114 -6.75 -3.00 -11.95
CA TYR A 114 -8.18 -3.21 -12.21
C TYR A 114 -8.58 -2.98 -13.67
N ASN A 115 -9.71 -3.56 -14.08
CA ASN A 115 -10.40 -3.31 -15.34
C ASN A 115 -11.91 -3.18 -15.11
N GLU A 116 -12.67 -2.82 -16.14
CA GLU A 116 -14.12 -2.60 -16.05
C GLU A 116 -14.88 -3.82 -15.52
N SER A 117 -14.47 -5.04 -15.91
CA SER A 117 -15.12 -6.28 -15.45
C SER A 117 -14.89 -6.55 -13.95
N ASP A 118 -13.83 -6.02 -13.35
CA ASP A 118 -13.60 -6.08 -11.91
C ASP A 118 -14.46 -5.09 -11.13
N LEU A 119 -14.79 -3.93 -11.73
CA LEU A 119 -15.59 -2.87 -11.10
C LEU A 119 -17.10 -3.17 -11.16
N ALA A 120 -17.56 -3.86 -12.21
CA ALA A 120 -18.98 -4.15 -12.42
C ALA A 120 -19.68 -4.91 -11.26
N PRO A 121 -19.06 -5.90 -10.57
CA PRO A 121 -19.60 -6.51 -9.37
C PRO A 121 -19.83 -5.53 -8.22
N PHE A 122 -18.92 -4.57 -8.01
CA PHE A 122 -19.06 -3.56 -6.95
C PHE A 122 -20.23 -2.62 -7.26
N HIS A 123 -20.38 -2.18 -8.51
CA HIS A 123 -21.51 -1.33 -8.92
C HIS A 123 -22.86 -2.01 -8.63
N ARG A 124 -23.02 -3.28 -9.02
CA ARG A 124 -24.24 -4.06 -8.72
C ARG A 124 -24.46 -4.19 -7.22
N ARG A 125 -23.41 -4.50 -6.45
CA ARG A 125 -23.54 -4.73 -5.00
C ARG A 125 -23.81 -3.44 -4.22
N LEU A 126 -23.23 -2.30 -4.60
CA LEU A 126 -23.56 -0.99 -3.99
C LEU A 126 -25.02 -0.62 -4.26
N ALA A 127 -25.52 -0.85 -5.47
CA ALA A 127 -26.93 -0.65 -5.81
C ALA A 127 -27.88 -1.54 -4.97
N GLU A 128 -27.55 -2.83 -4.80
CA GLU A 128 -28.31 -3.75 -3.93
C GLU A 128 -28.30 -3.33 -2.46
N LEU A 129 -27.13 -2.94 -1.92
CA LEU A 129 -27.01 -2.50 -0.52
C LEU A 129 -27.76 -1.19 -0.29
N ARG A 130 -27.69 -0.24 -1.23
CA ARG A 130 -28.48 1.00 -1.16
C ARG A 130 -29.99 0.74 -1.23
N ALA A 131 -30.44 -0.22 -2.04
CA ALA A 131 -31.85 -0.59 -2.08
C ALA A 131 -32.36 -1.10 -0.71
N ILE A 132 -31.53 -1.85 0.04
CA ILE A 132 -31.83 -2.27 1.42
C ILE A 132 -31.92 -1.05 2.35
N VAL A 133 -30.93 -0.15 2.30
CA VAL A 133 -30.89 1.05 3.17
C VAL A 133 -32.09 1.97 2.91
N ARG A 134 -32.44 2.22 1.65
CA ARG A 134 -33.60 3.05 1.28
C ARG A 134 -34.92 2.43 1.70
N HIS A 135 -35.14 1.14 1.44
CA HIS A 135 -36.33 0.43 1.91
C HIS A 135 -36.53 0.54 3.44
N ASP A 136 -35.45 0.41 4.21
CA ASP A 136 -35.50 0.51 5.68
C ASP A 136 -35.68 1.95 6.19
N ALA A 137 -35.24 2.95 5.43
CA ALA A 137 -35.54 4.35 5.67
C ALA A 137 -37.02 4.67 5.40
N ASP A 138 -37.52 4.32 4.22
CA ASP A 138 -38.91 4.57 3.78
C ASP A 138 -39.94 3.87 4.69
N SER A 139 -39.60 2.68 5.20
CA SER A 139 -40.45 1.92 6.13
C SER A 139 -40.33 2.36 7.60
N GLY A 140 -39.45 3.32 7.91
CA GLY A 140 -39.22 3.81 9.28
C GLY A 140 -38.73 2.73 10.26
N ARG A 141 -38.19 1.62 9.74
CA ARG A 141 -37.81 0.44 10.54
C ARG A 141 -36.60 0.70 11.43
N HIS A 142 -35.71 1.57 11.00
CA HIS A 142 -34.49 1.93 11.70
C HIS A 142 -34.38 3.45 11.92
N PRO A 143 -33.67 3.90 12.97
CA PRO A 143 -33.48 5.32 13.25
C PRO A 143 -32.75 6.05 12.12
N VAL A 144 -33.16 7.29 11.82
CA VAL A 144 -32.58 8.12 10.74
C VAL A 144 -31.06 8.22 10.82
N ALA A 145 -30.49 8.33 12.03
CA ALA A 145 -29.04 8.37 12.23
C ALA A 145 -28.29 7.14 11.66
N MET A 146 -28.92 5.96 11.60
CA MET A 146 -28.36 4.76 10.97
C MET A 146 -28.42 4.83 9.45
N THR A 147 -29.57 5.18 8.88
CA THR A 147 -29.76 5.21 7.44
C THR A 147 -28.94 6.32 6.79
N THR A 148 -28.85 7.51 7.42
CA THR A 148 -27.95 8.60 7.00
C THR A 148 -26.47 8.19 7.06
N LEU A 149 -26.04 7.49 8.12
CA LEU A 149 -24.66 6.99 8.24
C LEU A 149 -24.31 6.01 7.11
N LEU A 150 -25.22 5.09 6.79
CA LEU A 150 -25.02 4.10 5.73
C LEU A 150 -25.07 4.71 4.34
N GLU A 151 -25.99 5.66 4.07
CA GLU A 151 -26.03 6.38 2.79
C GLU A 151 -24.74 7.19 2.59
N ARG A 152 -24.19 7.82 3.65
CA ARG A 152 -22.88 8.49 3.58
C ARG A 152 -21.76 7.52 3.21
N GLN A 153 -21.67 6.37 3.87
CA GLN A 153 -20.64 5.36 3.51
C GLN A 153 -20.84 4.76 2.11
N LEU A 154 -22.07 4.58 1.65
CA LEU A 154 -22.36 4.18 0.26
C LEU A 154 -21.92 5.24 -0.74
N ASN A 155 -22.17 6.52 -0.46
CA ASN A 155 -21.70 7.64 -1.29
C ASN A 155 -20.16 7.72 -1.31
N GLU A 156 -19.49 7.48 -0.17
CA GLU A 156 -18.03 7.39 -0.10
C GLU A 156 -17.50 6.24 -0.98
N CYS A 157 -18.08 5.03 -0.90
CA CYS A 157 -17.74 3.91 -1.78
C CYS A 157 -17.96 4.20 -3.26
N GLU A 158 -19.07 4.85 -3.63
CA GLU A 158 -19.37 5.22 -5.01
C GLU A 158 -18.48 6.32 -5.55
N ASN A 159 -18.07 7.27 -4.71
CA ASN A 159 -17.09 8.28 -5.10
C ASN A 159 -15.75 7.61 -5.44
N VAL A 160 -15.26 6.66 -4.63
CA VAL A 160 -14.06 5.87 -4.97
C VAL A 160 -14.28 5.07 -6.26
N LEU A 161 -15.39 4.33 -6.36
CA LEU A 161 -15.72 3.56 -7.57
C LEU A 161 -15.79 4.43 -8.83
N ARG A 162 -16.35 5.64 -8.75
CA ARG A 162 -16.42 6.58 -9.86
C ARG A 162 -15.03 7.07 -10.27
N ARG A 163 -14.14 7.40 -9.33
CA ARG A 163 -12.73 7.72 -9.65
C ARG A 163 -12.02 6.58 -10.38
N LEU A 164 -12.24 5.33 -9.98
CA LEU A 164 -11.71 4.14 -10.65
C LEU A 164 -12.29 3.94 -12.07
N GLN A 165 -13.53 4.36 -12.31
CA GLN A 165 -14.13 4.33 -13.64
C GLN A 165 -13.62 5.48 -14.51
N GLU A 166 -13.48 6.68 -13.94
CA GLU A 166 -12.90 7.85 -14.59
C GLU A 166 -11.45 7.59 -15.00
N SER A 167 -10.62 7.00 -14.15
CA SER A 167 -9.21 6.66 -14.46
C SER A 167 -9.09 5.68 -15.64
N LEU A 168 -9.98 4.68 -15.74
CA LEU A 168 -10.07 3.80 -16.90
C LEU A 168 -10.55 4.54 -18.14
N ALA A 169 -11.48 5.48 -18.02
CA ALA A 169 -12.03 6.25 -19.14
C ALA A 169 -11.02 7.21 -19.79
N VAL A 170 -9.94 7.60 -19.08
CA VAL A 170 -8.83 8.38 -19.67
C VAL A 170 -7.94 7.52 -20.59
N LEU A 171 -8.00 6.18 -20.51
CA LEU A 171 -7.28 5.32 -21.45
C LEU A 171 -7.90 5.43 -22.85
N SER A 172 -7.07 5.78 -23.83
CA SER A 172 -7.46 5.73 -25.24
C SER A 172 -7.97 4.34 -25.64
N PRO A 173 -8.97 4.21 -26.53
CA PRO A 173 -9.56 2.91 -26.92
C PRO A 173 -8.55 1.84 -27.37
N GLU A 174 -7.42 2.25 -27.96
CA GLU A 174 -6.34 1.38 -28.42
C GLU A 174 -5.53 0.75 -27.27
N LEU A 175 -5.47 1.43 -26.12
CA LEU A 175 -4.75 0.99 -24.93
C LEU A 175 -5.59 0.10 -24.02
N VAL A 176 -6.93 0.20 -24.04
CA VAL A 176 -7.80 -0.62 -23.17
C VAL A 176 -7.52 -2.12 -23.30
N PRO A 177 -7.45 -2.74 -24.50
CA PRO A 177 -7.13 -4.17 -24.64
C PRO A 177 -5.70 -4.53 -24.21
N ILE A 178 -4.77 -3.56 -24.23
CA ILE A 178 -3.39 -3.74 -23.76
C ILE A 178 -3.39 -3.74 -22.23
N HIS A 179 -4.05 -2.76 -21.62
CA HIS A 179 -4.22 -2.63 -20.18
C HIS A 179 -4.86 -3.89 -19.58
N GLU A 180 -5.99 -4.34 -20.12
CA GLU A 180 -6.66 -5.57 -19.68
C GLU A 180 -5.75 -6.80 -19.78
N ARG A 181 -4.96 -6.94 -20.85
CA ARG A 181 -4.04 -8.08 -20.98
C ARG A 181 -2.92 -8.01 -19.95
N LEU A 182 -2.38 -6.82 -19.69
CA LEU A 182 -1.34 -6.61 -18.68
C LEU A 182 -1.84 -6.85 -17.25
N VAL A 183 -3.04 -6.37 -16.90
CA VAL A 183 -3.69 -6.68 -15.61
C VAL A 183 -3.85 -8.19 -15.41
N ASN A 184 -4.27 -8.91 -16.46
CA ASN A 184 -4.39 -10.36 -16.41
C ASN A 184 -3.04 -11.09 -16.30
N ILE A 185 -2.01 -10.63 -17.04
CA ILE A 185 -0.64 -11.18 -16.91
C ILE A 185 -0.09 -10.95 -15.51
N ARG A 186 -0.27 -9.76 -14.93
CA ARG A 186 0.16 -9.45 -13.55
C ARG A 186 -0.45 -10.40 -12.54
N ARG A 187 -1.76 -10.69 -12.65
CA ARG A 187 -2.46 -11.65 -11.79
C ARG A 187 -1.88 -13.06 -11.92
N GLN A 188 -1.56 -13.50 -13.13
CA GLN A 188 -0.90 -14.79 -13.35
C GLN A 188 0.51 -14.82 -12.74
N LEU A 189 1.30 -13.76 -12.89
CA LEU A 189 2.64 -13.65 -12.31
C LEU A 189 2.63 -13.66 -10.78
N VAL A 190 1.75 -12.88 -10.14
CA VAL A 190 1.60 -12.89 -8.67
C VAL A 190 1.15 -14.27 -8.18
N ALA A 191 0.23 -14.94 -8.89
CA ALA A 191 -0.19 -16.30 -8.56
C ALA A 191 0.92 -17.36 -8.78
N LEU A 192 1.85 -17.14 -9.70
CA LEU A 192 3.03 -18.00 -9.88
C LEU A 192 4.06 -17.75 -8.77
N ALA A 193 4.38 -16.50 -8.46
CA ALA A 193 5.28 -16.14 -7.36
C ALA A 193 4.80 -16.73 -6.02
N ALA A 194 3.51 -16.58 -5.69
CA ALA A 194 2.94 -17.14 -4.47
C ALA A 194 3.07 -18.68 -4.38
N LYS A 195 2.95 -19.40 -5.51
CA LYS A 195 3.19 -20.86 -5.58
C LYS A 195 4.67 -21.22 -5.38
N GLU A 196 5.58 -20.43 -5.93
CA GLU A 196 7.04 -20.59 -5.75
C GLU A 196 7.40 -20.44 -4.26
N THR A 197 6.99 -19.33 -3.62
CA THR A 197 7.23 -19.07 -2.20
C THR A 197 6.61 -20.13 -1.28
N ALA A 198 5.40 -20.60 -1.57
CA ALA A 198 4.77 -21.66 -0.78
C ALA A 198 5.59 -22.97 -0.81
N ARG A 199 6.10 -23.37 -1.99
CA ARG A 199 6.96 -24.55 -2.13
C ARG A 199 8.29 -24.41 -1.38
N GLU A 200 8.88 -23.22 -1.34
CA GLU A 200 10.10 -22.97 -0.57
C GLU A 200 9.87 -23.10 0.94
N ILE A 201 8.76 -22.55 1.46
CA ILE A 201 8.36 -22.69 2.86
C ILE A 201 8.11 -24.16 3.22
N GLU A 202 7.42 -24.92 2.37
CA GLU A 202 7.24 -26.36 2.54
C GLU A 202 8.58 -27.12 2.55
N HIS A 203 9.51 -26.75 1.67
CA HIS A 203 10.83 -27.38 1.59
C HIS A 203 11.69 -27.08 2.83
N ALA A 204 11.70 -25.83 3.28
CA ALA A 204 12.38 -25.42 4.51
C ALA A 204 11.83 -26.16 5.74
N ASN A 205 10.51 -26.22 5.89
CA ASN A 205 9.86 -26.97 6.97
C ASN A 205 10.19 -28.48 6.92
N ALA A 206 10.19 -29.08 5.73
CA ALA A 206 10.54 -30.50 5.56
C ALA A 206 12.03 -30.78 5.88
N PHE A 207 12.93 -29.83 5.66
CA PHE A 207 14.33 -29.93 6.06
C PHE A 207 14.48 -29.88 7.58
N VAL A 208 13.80 -28.94 8.25
CA VAL A 208 13.83 -28.78 9.72
C VAL A 208 13.31 -30.04 10.45
N VAL A 209 12.27 -30.69 9.93
CA VAL A 209 11.78 -31.97 10.50
C VAL A 209 12.85 -33.05 10.40
N LYS A 210 13.51 -33.21 9.24
CA LYS A 210 14.57 -34.21 9.04
C LYS A 210 15.81 -33.99 9.92
N SER A 211 16.20 -32.73 10.18
CA SER A 211 17.33 -32.43 11.07
C SER A 211 17.07 -32.76 12.54
N ASN A 212 15.80 -32.80 12.97
CA ASN A 212 15.44 -33.13 14.36
C ASN A 212 15.36 -34.64 14.63
N GLU A 213 15.21 -35.49 13.61
CA GLU A 213 15.15 -36.95 13.76
C GLU A 213 16.53 -37.63 13.88
N SER A 214 17.62 -36.93 13.56
CA SER A 214 18.96 -37.54 13.41
C SER A 214 19.84 -37.60 14.67
N THR A 215 19.29 -37.54 15.89
CA THR A 215 20.11 -37.54 17.13
C THR A 215 19.61 -38.49 18.24
N PRO A 216 20.14 -39.73 18.30
CA PRO A 216 20.08 -40.56 19.50
C PRO A 216 21.43 -40.55 20.25
N MET A 217 21.47 -39.93 21.44
CA MET A 217 22.60 -40.06 22.36
C MET A 217 22.74 -41.51 22.85
N LYS A 218 23.97 -42.05 22.82
CA LYS A 218 24.27 -43.43 23.24
C LYS A 218 24.98 -43.43 24.60
N VAL A 219 24.32 -43.98 25.63
CA VAL A 219 24.91 -44.20 26.97
C VAL A 219 25.42 -45.65 27.06
N PRO A 220 26.62 -45.93 27.60
CA PRO A 220 27.22 -47.26 27.52
C PRO A 220 26.99 -48.12 28.78
N SER A 221 26.72 -49.41 28.57
CA SER A 221 26.88 -50.47 29.57
C SER A 221 27.55 -51.70 28.96
N ARG A 222 28.64 -52.12 29.60
CA ARG A 222 29.31 -53.44 29.49
C ARG A 222 28.36 -54.56 29.99
N GLU A 223 28.54 -55.85 29.77
CA GLU A 223 29.49 -56.69 28.99
C GLU A 223 28.64 -57.93 28.51
N SER A 224 29.07 -59.05 27.91
CA SER A 224 30.37 -59.64 27.57
C SER A 224 30.29 -60.51 26.29
N THR A 225 31.36 -61.24 26.01
CA THR A 225 31.53 -62.35 25.04
C THR A 225 31.91 -63.64 25.85
N PRO A 226 32.44 -64.78 25.32
CA PRO A 226 32.84 -65.15 23.93
C PRO A 226 32.64 -66.60 23.40
N PHE A 227 32.58 -66.73 22.05
CA PHE A 227 33.21 -67.74 21.11
C PHE A 227 33.22 -69.28 21.43
N PRO A 228 33.83 -70.17 20.60
CA PRO A 228 34.03 -70.28 19.12
C PRO A 228 33.40 -71.61 18.58
N GLU A 229 33.54 -72.16 17.36
CA GLU A 229 33.80 -71.78 15.94
C GLU A 229 34.10 -73.11 15.16
N TYR A 230 34.04 -73.11 13.82
CA TYR A 230 34.57 -74.12 12.85
C TYR A 230 33.98 -75.54 12.66
N ALA A 231 33.39 -75.79 11.47
CA ALA A 231 33.76 -76.81 10.45
C ALA A 231 32.56 -77.15 9.51
N ALA A 232 32.68 -77.75 8.31
CA ALA A 232 33.58 -77.53 7.14
C ALA A 232 33.10 -78.40 5.94
N SER A 233 33.03 -77.84 4.71
CA SER A 233 32.98 -78.56 3.40
C SER A 233 31.72 -79.44 3.12
N ILE A 234 31.35 -79.88 1.90
CA ILE A 234 31.62 -79.59 0.47
C ILE A 234 30.50 -80.34 -0.35
N ASN A 235 30.01 -79.76 -1.47
CA ASN A 235 29.43 -80.32 -2.74
C ASN A 235 28.59 -81.65 -2.77
N ASP A 236 27.69 -81.97 -3.72
CA ASP A 236 27.20 -81.30 -4.95
C ASP A 236 25.87 -81.92 -5.49
N THR A 237 25.23 -81.19 -6.42
CA THR A 237 24.32 -81.64 -7.53
C THR A 237 22.88 -82.15 -7.24
N ALA A 238 21.84 -81.83 -8.04
CA ALA A 238 21.70 -80.90 -9.20
C ALA A 238 20.22 -80.46 -9.42
N SER A 239 20.03 -79.38 -10.22
CA SER A 239 18.88 -79.02 -11.12
C SER A 239 17.42 -79.37 -10.74
N ASP A 240 16.40 -78.51 -10.93
CA ASP A 240 16.27 -77.49 -11.97
C ASP A 240 15.28 -76.32 -11.65
N LEU A 241 15.41 -75.28 -12.48
CA LEU A 241 14.56 -74.12 -12.85
C LEU A 241 13.02 -74.28 -12.66
N GLU A 242 12.13 -73.28 -12.55
CA GLU A 242 12.07 -71.81 -12.44
C GLU A 242 10.60 -71.48 -12.00
N ALA A 243 10.15 -70.32 -11.48
CA ALA A 243 10.56 -68.93 -11.66
C ALA A 243 10.29 -68.09 -10.39
N LYS A 244 11.03 -66.99 -10.21
CA LYS A 244 11.01 -66.13 -9.01
C LYS A 244 10.14 -64.89 -9.18
N THR A 245 9.35 -64.57 -8.17
CA THR A 245 9.00 -63.17 -7.84
C THR A 245 10.22 -62.42 -7.28
N PRO A 246 10.34 -61.10 -7.51
CA PRO A 246 11.14 -60.27 -6.63
C PRO A 246 10.35 -59.05 -6.10
N THR A 247 10.36 -58.93 -4.77
CA THR A 247 10.02 -57.71 -4.05
C THR A 247 10.91 -56.53 -4.48
N LYS A 248 10.34 -55.32 -4.57
CA LYS A 248 11.10 -54.07 -4.67
C LYS A 248 10.50 -53.00 -3.78
N GLY A 249 11.34 -52.38 -2.96
CA GLY A 249 10.96 -51.28 -2.06
C GLY A 249 10.46 -50.05 -2.84
N SER A 250 9.48 -49.36 -2.28
CA SER A 250 8.70 -48.33 -2.98
C SER A 250 8.89 -46.94 -2.39
N THR A 251 9.85 -46.18 -2.92
CA THR A 251 9.93 -44.71 -2.82
C THR A 251 10.47 -44.07 -4.12
N PRO A 252 9.64 -43.90 -5.17
CA PRO A 252 9.95 -42.92 -6.22
C PRO A 252 8.78 -41.99 -6.60
N LYS A 253 7.57 -42.18 -6.08
CA LYS A 253 6.36 -41.48 -6.57
C LYS A 253 6.28 -39.98 -6.21
N ALA A 254 6.89 -39.55 -5.11
CA ALA A 254 6.78 -38.17 -4.62
C ALA A 254 7.73 -37.19 -5.33
N GLU A 255 8.96 -37.61 -5.64
CA GLU A 255 9.96 -36.76 -6.31
C GLU A 255 9.57 -36.52 -7.78
N VAL A 256 9.16 -37.56 -8.50
CA VAL A 256 8.69 -37.47 -9.90
C VAL A 256 7.45 -36.58 -10.07
N ALA A 257 6.62 -36.44 -9.03
CA ALA A 257 5.50 -35.50 -9.05
C ALA A 257 5.98 -34.04 -8.91
N LYS A 258 6.96 -33.78 -8.02
CA LYS A 258 7.50 -32.45 -7.75
C LYS A 258 8.32 -31.89 -8.92
N GLU A 259 9.14 -32.72 -9.58
CA GLU A 259 9.87 -32.28 -10.79
C GLU A 259 8.93 -31.88 -11.94
N LYS A 260 7.83 -32.62 -12.12
CA LYS A 260 6.79 -32.27 -13.11
C LYS A 260 6.11 -30.95 -12.80
N GLU A 261 5.91 -30.62 -11.52
CA GLU A 261 5.25 -29.37 -11.12
C GLU A 261 6.17 -28.14 -11.23
N GLY A 262 7.47 -28.28 -10.97
CA GLY A 262 8.46 -27.24 -11.24
C GLY A 262 8.64 -26.97 -12.73
N SER A 263 8.73 -28.05 -13.53
CA SER A 263 8.76 -27.96 -15.00
C SER A 263 7.54 -27.23 -15.57
N ARG A 264 6.35 -27.45 -14.99
CA ARG A 264 5.12 -26.74 -15.33
C ARG A 264 5.19 -25.24 -15.03
N THR A 265 5.66 -24.84 -13.84
CA THR A 265 5.86 -23.41 -13.48
C THR A 265 6.80 -22.72 -14.47
N LYS A 266 7.91 -23.38 -14.85
CA LYS A 266 8.87 -22.85 -15.84
C LYS A 266 8.27 -22.69 -17.24
N ALA A 267 7.37 -23.60 -17.65
CA ALA A 267 6.63 -23.49 -18.90
C ALA A 267 5.58 -22.37 -18.88
N GLU A 268 4.80 -22.24 -17.79
CA GLU A 268 3.82 -21.17 -17.60
C GLU A 268 4.51 -19.78 -17.60
N LEU A 269 5.63 -19.63 -16.89
CA LEU A 269 6.44 -18.40 -16.91
C LEU A 269 6.99 -18.08 -18.31
N LYS A 270 7.48 -19.08 -19.06
CA LYS A 270 8.00 -18.88 -20.42
C LYS A 270 6.90 -18.40 -21.38
N ALA A 271 5.67 -18.91 -21.26
CA ALA A 271 4.54 -18.46 -22.06
C ALA A 271 4.20 -16.98 -21.74
N ILE A 272 4.13 -16.62 -20.45
CA ILE A 272 3.88 -15.24 -20.02
C ILE A 272 4.97 -14.29 -20.52
N MET A 273 6.25 -14.67 -20.43
CA MET A 273 7.35 -13.87 -20.95
C MET A 273 7.22 -13.59 -22.46
N GLU A 274 6.70 -14.53 -23.24
CA GLU A 274 6.51 -14.37 -24.68
C GLU A 274 5.32 -13.45 -24.99
N GLU A 275 4.24 -13.53 -24.20
CA GLU A 275 3.15 -12.56 -24.30
C GLU A 275 3.58 -11.15 -23.95
N LEU A 276 4.41 -10.97 -22.91
CA LEU A 276 4.97 -9.67 -22.54
C LEU A 276 5.82 -9.09 -23.68
N ARG A 277 6.68 -9.89 -24.33
CA ARG A 277 7.43 -9.45 -25.52
C ARG A 277 6.51 -9.06 -26.68
N LYS A 278 5.41 -9.79 -26.89
CA LYS A 278 4.42 -9.51 -27.95
C LYS A 278 3.61 -8.22 -27.67
N ILE A 279 3.49 -7.82 -26.42
CA ILE A 279 2.93 -6.51 -26.04
C ILE A 279 4.00 -5.43 -26.23
N ASP A 280 5.23 -5.67 -25.76
CA ASP A 280 6.36 -4.74 -25.87
C ASP A 280 6.70 -4.41 -27.33
N SER A 281 6.65 -5.39 -28.23
CA SER A 281 6.89 -5.19 -29.67
C SER A 281 5.85 -4.32 -30.38
N LYS A 282 4.80 -3.87 -29.69
CA LYS A 282 3.87 -2.83 -30.18
C LYS A 282 4.34 -1.42 -29.87
N ARG A 283 5.42 -1.26 -29.10
CA ARG A 283 6.04 0.03 -28.80
C ARG A 283 7.04 0.42 -29.88
N VAL A 284 7.10 1.71 -30.15
CA VAL A 284 8.13 2.38 -30.96
C VAL A 284 8.79 3.41 -30.05
N ASP A 285 10.11 3.40 -29.93
CA ASP A 285 10.88 4.26 -29.02
C ASP A 285 10.35 4.27 -27.57
N GLY A 286 9.95 3.09 -27.08
CA GLY A 286 9.38 2.90 -25.74
C GLY A 286 7.92 3.36 -25.57
N LYS A 287 7.26 3.81 -26.65
CA LYS A 287 5.91 4.37 -26.63
C LYS A 287 4.92 3.53 -27.44
N PHE A 288 3.73 3.28 -26.91
CA PHE A 288 2.64 2.75 -27.72
C PHE A 288 2.10 3.88 -28.60
N LEU A 289 1.84 3.59 -29.88
CA LEU A 289 1.36 4.59 -30.83
C LEU A 289 -0.11 4.33 -31.20
N GLY A 290 -0.89 5.41 -31.23
CA GLY A 290 -2.26 5.44 -31.74
C GLY A 290 -2.33 5.68 -33.25
N PRO A 291 -3.55 5.83 -33.80
CA PRO A 291 -3.76 6.12 -35.21
C PRO A 291 -3.00 7.38 -35.64
N GLY A 292 -2.19 7.26 -36.70
CA GLY A 292 -1.35 8.35 -37.21
C GLY A 292 -0.01 8.55 -36.50
N GLY A 293 0.40 7.65 -35.59
CA GLY A 293 1.71 7.73 -34.93
C GLY A 293 1.75 8.68 -33.72
N THR A 294 0.59 9.11 -33.24
CA THR A 294 0.44 9.92 -32.04
C THR A 294 0.64 9.08 -30.77
N VAL A 295 1.11 9.70 -29.69
CA VAL A 295 1.19 9.06 -28.37
C VAL A 295 -0.19 9.17 -27.70
N PRO A 296 -0.86 8.06 -27.34
CA PRO A 296 -2.19 8.15 -26.73
C PRO A 296 -2.14 8.68 -25.30
N ALA A 297 -3.26 9.26 -24.84
CA ALA A 297 -3.43 9.70 -23.46
C ALA A 297 -3.26 8.53 -22.48
N SER A 298 -2.70 8.82 -21.30
CA SER A 298 -2.47 7.85 -20.22
C SER A 298 -1.63 6.61 -20.58
N GLN A 299 -0.84 6.67 -21.66
CA GLN A 299 0.11 5.61 -22.03
C GLN A 299 1.08 5.21 -20.90
N ALA A 300 1.41 6.15 -20.00
CA ALA A 300 2.26 5.91 -18.84
C ALA A 300 1.75 4.74 -17.96
N ILE A 301 0.44 4.57 -17.82
CA ILE A 301 -0.18 3.49 -17.03
C ILE A 301 0.18 2.12 -17.63
N CYS A 302 -0.03 1.95 -18.94
CA CYS A 302 0.37 0.74 -19.66
C CYS A 302 1.89 0.58 -19.76
N SER A 303 2.65 1.68 -19.61
CA SER A 303 4.12 1.69 -19.59
C SER A 303 4.63 1.03 -18.32
N SER A 304 4.31 1.63 -17.17
CA SER A 304 4.62 1.11 -15.83
C SER A 304 4.13 -0.33 -15.67
N LEU A 305 2.88 -0.62 -16.02
CA LEU A 305 2.31 -1.95 -15.79
C LEU A 305 3.02 -3.07 -16.59
N LEU A 306 3.50 -2.80 -17.81
CA LEU A 306 4.32 -3.78 -18.55
C LEU A 306 5.69 -3.96 -17.91
N GLU A 307 6.32 -2.88 -17.48
CA GLU A 307 7.64 -2.89 -16.84
C GLU A 307 7.58 -3.66 -15.52
N GLU A 308 6.56 -3.42 -14.69
CA GLU A 308 6.27 -4.18 -13.46
C GLU A 308 6.01 -5.67 -13.75
N CYS A 309 5.27 -6.01 -14.81
CA CYS A 309 5.12 -7.40 -15.22
C CYS A 309 6.45 -8.04 -15.64
N PHE A 310 7.32 -7.31 -16.33
CA PHE A 310 8.66 -7.79 -16.67
C PHE A 310 9.56 -7.91 -15.43
N GLU A 311 9.48 -7.01 -14.44
CA GLU A 311 10.21 -7.13 -13.18
C GLU A 311 9.81 -8.42 -12.45
N ILE A 312 8.51 -8.64 -12.21
CA ILE A 312 8.01 -9.84 -11.50
C ILE A 312 8.39 -11.12 -12.27
N ALA A 313 8.25 -11.13 -13.61
CA ALA A 313 8.64 -12.29 -14.42
C ALA A 313 10.15 -12.57 -14.38
N GLN A 314 10.99 -11.53 -14.33
CA GLN A 314 12.45 -11.65 -14.20
C GLN A 314 12.85 -12.13 -12.81
N GLU A 315 12.13 -11.71 -11.77
CA GLU A 315 12.31 -12.11 -10.37
C GLU A 315 12.01 -13.60 -10.17
N ILE A 316 10.84 -14.08 -10.59
CA ILE A 316 10.47 -15.52 -10.48
C ILE A 316 11.53 -16.38 -11.20
N ARG A 317 12.00 -15.95 -12.39
CA ARG A 317 13.07 -16.65 -13.09
C ARG A 317 14.40 -16.63 -12.33
N ALA A 318 14.73 -15.52 -11.69
CA ALA A 318 15.97 -15.38 -10.92
C ALA A 318 15.94 -16.25 -9.64
N GLN A 319 14.77 -16.37 -9.01
CA GLN A 319 14.52 -17.27 -7.88
C GLN A 319 14.68 -18.74 -8.30
N ASP A 320 14.14 -19.16 -9.45
CA ASP A 320 14.37 -20.52 -9.96
C ASP A 320 15.85 -20.76 -10.32
N ASP A 321 16.49 -19.83 -11.02
CA ASP A 321 17.89 -19.95 -11.44
C ASP A 321 18.88 -19.88 -10.24
N SER A 322 18.49 -19.33 -9.08
CA SER A 322 19.30 -19.31 -7.85
C SER A 322 19.69 -20.71 -7.37
N LYS A 323 18.83 -21.71 -7.62
CA LYS A 323 19.01 -23.12 -7.26
C LYS A 323 20.17 -23.77 -8.04
N TYR A 324 20.62 -23.14 -9.13
CA TYR A 324 21.63 -23.64 -10.06
C TYR A 324 22.92 -22.79 -10.09
N VAL A 325 23.12 -21.91 -9.12
CA VAL A 325 24.35 -21.12 -8.98
C VAL A 325 25.52 -22.04 -8.63
N ALA A 326 26.57 -22.02 -9.45
CA ALA A 326 27.77 -22.81 -9.20
C ALA A 326 28.47 -22.36 -7.90
N SER A 327 29.09 -23.30 -7.18
CA SER A 327 29.81 -23.04 -5.92
C SER A 327 30.89 -21.97 -6.04
N SER A 328 31.58 -21.89 -7.19
CA SER A 328 32.57 -20.85 -7.52
C SER A 328 31.99 -19.44 -7.59
N LEU A 329 30.70 -19.30 -7.93
CA LEU A 329 30.01 -18.00 -8.02
C LEU A 329 29.15 -17.69 -6.78
N LYS A 330 29.00 -18.65 -5.86
CA LYS A 330 28.19 -18.49 -4.65
C LYS A 330 28.59 -17.28 -3.79
N PRO A 331 29.88 -16.92 -3.59
CA PRO A 331 30.25 -15.71 -2.84
C PRO A 331 29.76 -14.41 -3.50
N ILE A 332 29.74 -14.36 -4.83
CA ILE A 332 29.24 -13.19 -5.58
C ILE A 332 27.72 -13.11 -5.45
N TYR A 333 27.02 -14.25 -5.57
CA TYR A 333 25.58 -14.35 -5.37
C TYR A 333 25.16 -13.89 -3.98
N ASP A 334 25.88 -14.31 -2.93
CA ASP A 334 25.57 -13.96 -1.54
C ASP A 334 25.78 -12.46 -1.29
N ARG A 335 26.92 -11.89 -1.70
CA ARG A 335 27.19 -10.43 -1.58
C ARG A 335 26.13 -9.60 -2.34
N LEU A 336 25.73 -10.03 -3.54
CA LEU A 336 24.67 -9.37 -4.30
C LEU A 336 23.29 -9.47 -3.65
N SER A 337 22.95 -10.65 -3.08
CA SER A 337 21.67 -10.88 -2.42
C SER A 337 21.53 -10.11 -1.11
N GLU A 338 22.62 -9.98 -0.36
CA GLU A 338 22.69 -9.18 0.87
C GLU A 338 22.51 -7.68 0.58
N MET A 339 23.30 -7.12 -0.36
CA MET A 339 23.13 -5.73 -0.78
C MET A 339 21.73 -5.45 -1.34
N ARG A 340 21.14 -6.40 -2.08
CA ARG A 340 19.75 -6.27 -2.56
C ARG A 340 18.78 -6.09 -1.38
N ARG A 341 18.86 -6.97 -0.37
CA ARG A 341 18.00 -6.94 0.82
C ARG A 341 18.13 -5.61 1.57
N GLU A 342 19.36 -5.11 1.73
CA GLU A 342 19.64 -3.83 2.40
C GLU A 342 19.08 -2.64 1.61
N LEU A 343 19.30 -2.59 0.29
CA LEU A 343 18.74 -1.55 -0.57
C LEU A 343 17.20 -1.58 -0.61
N GLU A 344 16.58 -2.76 -0.61
CA GLU A 344 15.11 -2.91 -0.51
C GLU A 344 14.58 -2.44 0.85
N GLN A 345 15.31 -2.69 1.94
CA GLN A 345 14.97 -2.15 3.26
C GLN A 345 15.06 -0.61 3.28
N LEU A 346 16.10 -0.01 2.69
CA LEU A 346 16.24 1.44 2.59
C LEU A 346 15.08 2.10 1.83
N VAL A 347 14.61 1.49 0.72
CA VAL A 347 13.44 1.95 -0.06
C VAL A 347 12.16 1.97 0.79
N LEU A 348 12.04 1.05 1.75
CA LEU A 348 10.89 0.94 2.66
C LEU A 348 10.97 1.88 3.86
N THR A 349 12.15 2.04 4.49
CA THR A 349 12.24 2.67 5.83
C THR A 349 13.05 3.97 5.91
N HIS A 350 13.88 4.33 4.91
CA HIS A 350 14.86 5.42 5.03
C HIS A 350 14.83 6.48 3.91
N ARG A 351 13.66 6.76 3.33
CA ARG A 351 13.54 7.76 2.25
C ARG A 351 13.99 9.18 2.63
N TRP A 352 13.93 9.56 3.90
CA TRP A 352 14.09 10.96 4.36
C TRP A 352 15.38 11.19 5.17
N SER A 353 16.33 10.26 5.17
CA SER A 353 17.60 10.40 5.93
C SER A 353 18.82 9.82 5.21
N LEU A 354 18.71 9.64 3.90
CA LEU A 354 19.68 8.91 3.08
C LEU A 354 20.52 9.88 2.27
N ARG A 355 21.83 9.94 2.54
CA ARG A 355 22.76 10.82 1.80
C ARG A 355 23.27 10.11 0.55
N GLU A 356 23.70 10.87 -0.45
CA GLU A 356 24.36 10.30 -1.64
C GLU A 356 25.61 9.47 -1.25
N THR A 357 26.35 9.92 -0.22
CA THR A 357 27.52 9.22 0.34
C THR A 357 27.20 7.84 0.93
N ASP A 358 25.99 7.64 1.47
CA ASP A 358 25.57 6.35 2.01
C ASP A 358 25.32 5.34 0.88
N LEU A 359 24.78 5.81 -0.26
CA LEU A 359 24.59 5.02 -1.49
C LEU A 359 25.87 4.82 -2.30
N TRP A 360 26.87 5.68 -2.10
CA TRP A 360 28.17 5.58 -2.79
C TRP A 360 28.91 4.28 -2.42
N ASN A 361 28.84 3.82 -1.18
CA ASN A 361 29.46 2.56 -0.73
C ASN A 361 28.87 1.32 -1.44
N TYR A 362 27.54 1.31 -1.64
CA TYR A 362 26.88 0.27 -2.44
C TYR A 362 27.27 0.39 -3.91
N SER A 363 27.32 1.61 -4.45
CA SER A 363 27.73 1.87 -5.84
C SER A 363 29.15 1.36 -6.12
N LEU A 364 30.10 1.62 -5.22
CA LEU A 364 31.48 1.13 -5.30
C LEU A 364 31.53 -0.40 -5.21
N SER A 365 30.80 -1.01 -4.27
CA SER A 365 30.71 -2.47 -4.12
C SER A 365 30.14 -3.16 -5.37
N LEU A 366 29.13 -2.57 -6.01
CA LEU A 366 28.60 -3.08 -7.27
C LEU A 366 29.60 -2.91 -8.42
N GLN A 367 30.36 -1.80 -8.48
CA GLN A 367 31.41 -1.61 -9.48
C GLN A 367 32.56 -2.62 -9.32
N GLU A 368 32.94 -2.99 -8.09
CA GLU A 368 33.91 -4.06 -7.84
C GLU A 368 33.42 -5.40 -8.42
N ILE A 369 32.18 -5.77 -8.14
CA ILE A 369 31.56 -7.00 -8.66
C ILE A 369 31.43 -6.94 -10.19
N ASP A 370 31.07 -5.77 -10.74
CA ASP A 370 30.93 -5.58 -12.19
C ASP A 370 32.26 -5.82 -12.93
N LYS A 371 33.38 -5.36 -12.35
CA LYS A 371 34.76 -5.57 -12.84
C LYS A 371 35.22 -7.03 -12.80
N MET A 372 34.56 -7.91 -12.05
CA MET A 372 34.86 -9.36 -12.06
C MET A 372 34.37 -10.07 -13.33
N ARG A 373 33.66 -9.37 -14.22
CA ARG A 373 33.08 -9.94 -15.43
C ARG A 373 34.01 -9.81 -16.63
N VAL A 374 34.07 -10.86 -17.44
CA VAL A 374 34.75 -10.90 -18.75
C VAL A 374 33.70 -11.10 -19.83
N ASP A 375 33.70 -10.25 -20.86
CA ASP A 375 32.64 -10.18 -21.89
C ASP A 375 31.21 -10.12 -21.32
N GLY A 376 31.02 -9.41 -20.20
CA GLY A 376 29.73 -9.29 -19.51
C GLY A 376 29.27 -10.54 -18.77
N LYS A 377 30.13 -11.54 -18.56
CA LYS A 377 29.83 -12.78 -17.81
C LYS A 377 30.79 -12.99 -16.65
N PHE A 378 30.32 -13.59 -15.57
CA PHE A 378 31.17 -14.01 -14.46
C PHE A 378 31.92 -15.29 -14.83
N VAL A 379 33.22 -15.32 -14.55
CA VAL A 379 34.08 -16.48 -14.78
C VAL A 379 34.56 -17.08 -13.47
N ASP A 380 34.92 -18.36 -13.48
CA ASP A 380 35.63 -19.00 -12.36
C ASP A 380 37.15 -18.81 -12.46
N ALA A 381 37.89 -19.41 -11.52
CA ALA A 381 39.35 -19.34 -11.46
C ALA A 381 40.07 -19.91 -12.70
N ASP A 382 39.40 -20.80 -13.44
CA ASP A 382 39.90 -21.42 -14.67
C ASP A 382 39.48 -20.65 -15.93
N GLY A 383 38.77 -19.52 -15.79
CA GLY A 383 38.24 -18.72 -16.90
C GLY A 383 37.01 -19.30 -17.58
N ASN A 384 36.42 -20.39 -17.05
CA ASN A 384 35.19 -20.96 -17.57
C ASN A 384 33.98 -20.11 -17.19
N ARG A 385 32.81 -20.43 -17.75
CA ARG A 385 31.54 -19.69 -17.54
C ARG A 385 30.54 -20.59 -16.78
N PRO A 386 30.50 -20.54 -15.43
CA PRO A 386 29.66 -21.46 -14.64
C PRO A 386 28.16 -21.15 -14.76
N SER A 387 27.32 -22.08 -14.30
CA SER A 387 25.87 -21.88 -14.17
C SER A 387 25.51 -20.83 -13.10
N GLY A 388 24.35 -20.19 -13.24
CA GLY A 388 23.91 -19.08 -12.37
C GLY A 388 24.15 -17.67 -12.92
N GLN A 389 24.69 -17.52 -14.14
CA GLN A 389 24.94 -16.22 -14.77
C GLN A 389 23.72 -15.29 -14.78
N TYR A 390 22.52 -15.84 -15.07
CA TYR A 390 21.31 -15.03 -15.20
C TYR A 390 20.93 -14.36 -13.88
N VAL A 391 20.87 -15.12 -12.78
CA VAL A 391 20.49 -14.58 -11.47
C VAL A 391 21.51 -13.56 -10.96
N LEU A 392 22.81 -13.78 -11.19
CA LEU A 392 23.86 -12.80 -10.85
C LEU A 392 23.69 -11.48 -11.61
N LEU A 393 23.47 -11.54 -12.93
CA LEU A 393 23.25 -10.35 -13.76
C LEU A 393 21.92 -9.65 -13.44
N TYR A 394 20.89 -10.41 -13.07
CA TYR A 394 19.61 -9.87 -12.57
C TYR A 394 19.82 -9.12 -11.25
N LEU A 395 20.45 -9.75 -10.25
CA LEU A 395 20.70 -9.14 -8.94
C LEU A 395 21.56 -7.87 -9.08
N LEU A 396 22.65 -7.92 -9.85
CA LEU A 396 23.51 -6.76 -10.11
C LEU A 396 22.71 -5.60 -10.72
N ARG A 397 21.87 -5.86 -11.73
CA ARG A 397 20.98 -4.84 -12.31
C ARG A 397 19.94 -4.34 -11.31
N ARG A 398 19.35 -5.24 -10.50
CA ARG A 398 18.34 -4.87 -9.49
C ARG A 398 18.93 -3.95 -8.43
N CYS A 399 20.15 -4.23 -7.94
CA CYS A 399 20.84 -3.37 -6.99
C CYS A 399 21.14 -1.98 -7.59
N TYR A 400 21.67 -1.90 -8.82
CA TYR A 400 21.83 -0.60 -9.50
C TYR A 400 20.49 0.15 -9.69
N GLY A 401 19.42 -0.56 -10.05
CA GLY A 401 18.09 0.02 -10.20
C GLY A 401 17.49 0.52 -8.87
N LEU A 402 17.76 -0.17 -7.76
CA LEU A 402 17.38 0.27 -6.42
C LEU A 402 18.16 1.51 -5.98
N ILE A 403 19.47 1.58 -6.24
CA ILE A 403 20.28 2.78 -6.00
C ILE A 403 19.75 3.96 -6.83
N TYR A 404 19.52 3.77 -8.13
CA TYR A 404 18.96 4.81 -8.99
C TYR A 404 17.59 5.30 -8.48
N ARG A 405 16.70 4.37 -8.11
CA ARG A 405 15.39 4.69 -7.52
C ARG A 405 15.55 5.51 -6.24
N LEU A 406 16.43 5.07 -5.33
CA LEU A 406 16.74 5.78 -4.09
C LEU A 406 17.23 7.20 -4.38
N LEU A 407 18.29 7.36 -5.18
CA LEU A 407 18.83 8.67 -5.61
C LEU A 407 17.77 9.58 -6.24
N SER A 408 16.90 9.04 -7.10
CA SER A 408 15.82 9.80 -7.74
C SER A 408 14.67 10.19 -6.81
N SER A 409 14.63 9.62 -5.61
CA SER A 409 13.56 9.81 -4.61
C SER A 409 14.03 10.48 -3.31
N SER A 410 15.34 10.54 -3.08
CA SER A 410 15.96 11.27 -1.98
C SER A 410 16.16 12.72 -2.39
N GLU A 411 15.46 13.64 -1.72
CA GLU A 411 15.91 15.04 -1.70
C GLU A 411 17.24 15.06 -0.92
N PRO A 412 18.36 15.54 -1.52
CA PRO A 412 19.70 15.48 -0.92
C PRO A 412 19.89 16.52 0.20
N VAL A 413 19.07 16.47 1.25
CA VAL A 413 19.12 17.37 2.41
C VAL A 413 19.92 16.72 3.53
N SER A 414 20.98 17.39 3.99
CA SER A 414 21.83 16.89 5.07
C SER A 414 21.10 16.79 6.41
N GLU A 415 21.60 15.94 7.32
CA GLU A 415 21.05 15.78 8.68
C GLU A 415 20.99 17.12 9.46
N GLU A 416 21.91 18.05 9.19
CA GLU A 416 21.93 19.38 9.80
C GLU A 416 20.74 20.25 9.37
N LEU A 417 20.25 20.07 8.13
CA LEU A 417 19.11 20.81 7.58
C LEU A 417 17.77 20.08 7.75
N MET A 418 17.78 18.77 8.06
CA MET A 418 16.56 17.98 8.27
C MET A 418 15.57 18.57 9.29
N PRO A 419 15.97 19.16 10.43
CA PRO A 419 15.03 19.84 11.33
C PRO A 419 14.31 21.01 10.67
N ILE A 420 15.01 21.74 9.80
CA ILE A 420 14.49 22.90 9.07
C ILE A 420 13.55 22.44 7.96
N ALA A 421 13.96 21.45 7.16
CA ALA A 421 13.15 20.87 6.08
C ALA A 421 11.83 20.29 6.62
N ASN A 422 11.86 19.52 7.71
CA ASN A 422 10.64 19.00 8.35
C ASN A 422 9.70 20.11 8.84
N LYS A 423 10.26 21.21 9.37
CA LYS A 423 9.48 22.35 9.84
C LYS A 423 8.81 23.08 8.67
N LEU A 424 9.54 23.31 7.58
CA LEU A 424 9.00 23.90 6.33
C LEU A 424 7.89 23.03 5.72
N SER A 425 8.11 21.73 5.58
CA SER A 425 7.09 20.80 5.05
C SER A 425 5.80 20.81 5.90
N THR A 426 5.93 21.00 7.23
CA THR A 426 4.77 21.15 8.11
C THR A 426 4.06 22.49 7.88
N VAL A 427 4.79 23.60 7.82
CA VAL A 427 4.23 24.94 7.56
C VAL A 427 3.54 24.99 6.19
N LYS A 428 4.22 24.53 5.13
CA LYS A 428 3.67 24.40 3.77
C LYS A 428 2.35 23.63 3.76
N LYS A 429 2.28 22.51 4.48
CA LYS A 429 1.05 21.71 4.55
C LYS A 429 -0.09 22.49 5.23
N CYS A 430 0.18 23.13 6.36
CA CYS A 430 -0.84 23.92 7.07
C CYS A 430 -1.32 25.11 6.22
N LEU A 431 -0.44 25.85 5.55
CA LEU A 431 -0.81 26.94 4.64
C LEU A 431 -1.67 26.44 3.47
N ASN A 432 -1.34 25.29 2.87
CA ASN A 432 -2.17 24.68 1.83
C ASN A 432 -3.53 24.19 2.35
N GLU A 433 -3.64 23.75 3.61
CA GLU A 433 -4.92 23.41 4.23
C GLU A 433 -5.78 24.67 4.46
N VAL A 434 -5.18 25.79 4.91
CA VAL A 434 -5.87 27.10 5.02
C VAL A 434 -6.39 27.56 3.65
N LEU A 435 -5.52 27.57 2.62
CA LEU A 435 -5.88 27.95 1.25
C LEU A 435 -6.99 27.08 0.64
N LYS A 436 -6.97 25.77 0.91
CA LYS A 436 -7.91 24.82 0.31
C LYS A 436 -9.29 24.85 0.97
N TYR A 437 -9.35 25.00 2.29
CA TYR A 437 -10.62 24.81 3.01
C TYR A 437 -11.44 26.09 3.17
N GLY A 438 -10.84 27.28 3.09
CA GLY A 438 -11.54 28.56 2.96
C GLY A 438 -12.51 28.88 4.11
N GLY A 439 -12.09 29.73 5.04
CA GLY A 439 -12.93 30.15 6.17
C GLY A 439 -12.69 31.63 6.53
N PRO A 440 -13.39 32.15 7.56
CA PRO A 440 -13.19 33.50 8.07
C PRO A 440 -11.88 33.58 8.87
N PHE A 441 -10.77 33.37 8.19
CA PHE A 441 -9.43 33.53 8.74
C PHE A 441 -9.08 35.01 8.76
N SER A 442 -8.58 35.50 9.89
CA SER A 442 -8.03 36.84 9.98
C SER A 442 -6.53 36.81 9.65
N PRO A 443 -5.92 37.93 9.22
CA PRO A 443 -4.46 38.04 9.09
C PRO A 443 -3.69 37.66 10.37
N ARG A 444 -4.34 37.74 11.54
CA ARG A 444 -3.79 37.32 12.84
C ARG A 444 -3.61 35.82 12.96
N ASP A 445 -4.41 35.01 12.26
CA ASP A 445 -4.34 33.54 12.29
C ASP A 445 -3.14 33.01 11.48
N LEU A 446 -2.55 33.84 10.61
CA LEU A 446 -1.32 33.55 9.89
C LEU A 446 -0.03 33.78 10.73
N TYR A 447 -0.13 34.51 11.85
CA TYR A 447 1.01 34.87 12.71
C TYR A 447 1.87 33.67 13.18
N PRO A 448 1.32 32.50 13.56
CA PRO A 448 2.14 31.34 13.95
C PRO A 448 3.03 30.82 12.82
N TYR A 449 2.60 30.93 11.56
CA TYR A 449 3.38 30.54 10.39
C TYR A 449 4.45 31.60 10.08
N GLN A 450 4.09 32.88 10.11
CA GLN A 450 5.04 33.98 9.94
C GLN A 450 6.18 33.93 10.97
N LEU A 451 5.86 33.67 12.24
CA LEU A 451 6.84 33.48 13.30
C LEU A 451 7.73 32.25 13.07
N ALA A 452 7.17 31.15 12.57
CA ALA A 452 7.94 29.94 12.26
C ALA A 452 8.91 30.14 11.08
N LEU A 453 8.50 30.86 10.03
CA LEU A 453 9.36 31.20 8.90
C LEU A 453 10.45 32.20 9.33
N TYR A 454 10.12 33.22 10.11
CA TYR A 454 11.09 34.15 10.69
C TYR A 454 12.14 33.45 11.57
N GLN A 455 11.74 32.46 12.37
CA GLN A 455 12.68 31.65 13.16
C GLN A 455 13.66 30.89 12.26
N ILE A 456 13.19 30.30 11.17
CA ILE A 456 14.03 29.61 10.17
C ILE A 456 14.96 30.61 9.46
N ASP A 457 14.45 31.78 9.08
CA ASP A 457 15.24 32.85 8.47
C ASP A 457 16.39 33.31 9.36
N SER A 458 16.13 33.44 10.66
CA SER A 458 17.14 33.86 11.65
C SER A 458 18.29 32.87 11.85
N MET A 459 18.14 31.63 11.37
CA MET A 459 19.21 30.62 11.37
C MET A 459 20.19 30.80 10.18
N ARG A 460 19.87 31.66 9.21
CA ARG A 460 20.73 31.94 8.05
C ARG A 460 21.80 32.99 8.38
N LYS A 461 23.02 32.78 7.87
CA LYS A 461 24.14 33.73 7.84
C LYS A 461 24.45 34.05 6.38
N ASP A 462 24.51 35.33 6.03
CA ASP A 462 24.74 35.79 4.65
C ASP A 462 23.81 35.13 3.60
N GLY A 463 22.55 34.92 3.99
CA GLY A 463 21.52 34.27 3.16
C GLY A 463 21.64 32.75 3.02
N LYS A 464 22.50 32.10 3.81
CA LYS A 464 22.79 30.65 3.75
C LYS A 464 22.67 30.00 5.13
N PHE A 465 22.26 28.75 5.19
CA PHE A 465 22.45 27.91 6.36
C PHE A 465 23.92 27.46 6.41
N VAL A 466 24.51 27.41 7.59
CA VAL A 466 25.93 27.11 7.79
C VAL A 466 26.05 26.02 8.85
N GLY A 467 26.75 24.94 8.50
CA GLY A 467 26.97 23.78 9.35
C GLY A 467 27.84 24.08 10.57
N VAL A 468 27.96 23.12 11.48
CA VAL A 468 28.71 23.30 12.75
C VAL A 468 30.20 23.51 12.50
N ASP A 469 30.73 22.99 11.39
CA ASP A 469 32.11 23.13 10.92
C ASP A 469 32.36 24.40 10.07
N GLY A 470 31.33 25.21 9.81
CA GLY A 470 31.40 26.37 8.92
C GLY A 470 31.21 26.06 7.43
N SER A 471 30.90 24.81 7.05
CA SER A 471 30.58 24.44 5.68
C SER A 471 29.16 24.86 5.28
N ILE A 472 28.85 24.81 3.98
CA ILE A 472 27.48 24.95 3.47
C ILE A 472 26.90 23.54 3.37
N PRO A 473 25.84 23.19 4.11
CA PRO A 473 25.32 21.83 4.11
C PRO A 473 24.62 21.46 2.80
N GLU A 474 24.67 20.19 2.45
CA GLU A 474 24.04 19.63 1.25
C GLU A 474 22.51 19.81 1.28
N GLY A 475 21.91 20.10 0.13
CA GLY A 475 20.46 20.32 0.00
C GLY A 475 19.96 21.71 0.38
N GLN A 476 20.84 22.63 0.76
CA GLN A 476 20.49 24.02 1.05
C GLN A 476 19.61 24.68 -0.03
N GLY A 477 19.87 24.42 -1.32
CA GLY A 477 19.07 24.99 -2.42
C GLY A 477 17.59 24.58 -2.36
N ILE A 478 17.30 23.35 -1.92
CA ILE A 478 15.95 22.81 -1.79
C ILE A 478 15.26 23.42 -0.57
N VAL A 479 15.97 23.49 0.57
CA VAL A 479 15.45 24.12 1.80
C VAL A 479 15.17 25.61 1.58
N MET A 480 16.01 26.31 0.81
CA MET A 480 15.78 27.70 0.40
C MET A 480 14.59 27.85 -0.54
N ALA A 481 14.39 26.93 -1.50
CA ALA A 481 13.22 26.93 -2.38
C ALA A 481 11.92 26.69 -1.59
N HIS A 482 11.88 25.68 -0.71
CA HIS A 482 10.73 25.44 0.18
C HIS A 482 10.46 26.59 1.14
N LEU A 483 11.49 27.29 1.64
CA LEU A 483 11.35 28.47 2.48
C LEU A 483 10.72 29.63 1.71
N ASN A 484 11.19 29.90 0.49
CA ASN A 484 10.61 30.92 -0.39
C ASN A 484 9.16 30.58 -0.76
N GLU A 485 8.86 29.33 -1.14
CA GLU A 485 7.50 28.88 -1.46
C GLU A 485 6.55 29.01 -0.26
N CYS A 486 7.02 28.77 0.97
CA CYS A 486 6.22 29.03 2.18
C CYS A 486 5.94 30.52 2.40
N HIS A 487 6.89 31.40 2.07
CA HIS A 487 6.68 32.86 2.11
C HIS A 487 5.71 33.31 1.01
N GLU A 488 5.87 32.82 -0.22
CA GLU A 488 4.96 33.11 -1.35
C GLU A 488 3.51 32.68 -1.05
N LEU A 489 3.32 31.47 -0.50
CA LEU A 489 2.01 30.99 -0.04
C LEU A 489 1.43 31.84 1.10
N LEU A 490 2.28 32.37 1.98
CA LEU A 490 1.84 33.17 3.13
C LEU A 490 1.47 34.59 2.73
N GLU A 491 2.17 35.21 1.78
CA GLU A 491 1.77 36.52 1.23
C GLU A 491 0.51 36.40 0.35
N MET A 492 0.42 35.40 -0.52
CA MET A 492 -0.79 35.12 -1.32
C MET A 492 -2.04 34.94 -0.43
N LEU A 493 -1.89 34.31 0.74
CA LEU A 493 -2.97 34.16 1.71
C LEU A 493 -3.34 35.46 2.43
N LYS A 494 -2.43 36.42 2.58
CA LYS A 494 -2.77 37.76 3.11
C LYS A 494 -3.48 38.60 2.06
N GLU A 495 -2.95 38.64 0.84
CA GLU A 495 -3.55 39.39 -0.27
C GLU A 495 -5.01 38.97 -0.46
N ALA A 496 -5.29 37.66 -0.49
CA ALA A 496 -6.65 37.11 -0.57
C ALA A 496 -7.54 37.36 0.67
N MET A 497 -6.97 37.74 1.82
CA MET A 497 -7.73 38.16 3.01
C MET A 497 -7.97 39.67 3.04
N GLU A 498 -7.04 40.48 2.52
CA GLU A 498 -7.18 41.93 2.39
C GLU A 498 -8.21 42.28 1.29
N GLU A 499 -8.18 41.61 0.13
CA GLU A 499 -9.19 41.78 -0.94
C GLU A 499 -10.63 41.47 -0.47
N GLY A 500 -10.79 40.60 0.53
CA GLY A 500 -12.10 40.22 1.09
C GLY A 500 -12.67 41.19 2.13
N GLU A 501 -11.86 42.11 2.69
CA GLU A 501 -12.34 43.16 3.59
C GLU A 501 -12.90 44.37 2.81
N ASP A 502 -12.34 44.67 1.62
CA ASP A 502 -12.77 45.80 0.78
C ASP A 502 -14.15 45.62 0.11
N GLU A 503 -14.57 44.38 -0.21
CA GLU A 503 -15.91 44.13 -0.80
C GLU A 503 -17.07 44.37 0.19
N VAL A 504 -16.81 44.42 1.50
CA VAL A 504 -17.87 44.55 2.53
C VAL A 504 -18.24 46.00 2.85
N TYR A 505 -17.41 46.97 2.45
CA TYR A 505 -17.64 48.41 2.70
C TYR A 505 -18.05 49.20 1.44
N GLY A 506 -18.52 48.52 0.39
CA GLY A 506 -18.76 49.12 -0.93
C GLY A 506 -20.22 49.49 -1.27
N ASP A 507 -21.22 49.13 -0.45
CA ASP A 507 -22.64 49.10 -0.88
C ASP A 507 -23.64 49.72 0.13
N GLU A 508 -23.17 50.61 1.02
CA GLU A 508 -24.02 51.48 1.87
C GLU A 508 -23.53 52.95 1.76
N ASP A 509 -24.07 53.72 0.79
CA ASP A 509 -24.19 55.21 0.82
C ASP A 509 -24.81 55.79 -0.50
N GLU A 510 -26.00 55.35 -0.91
CA GLU A 510 -26.87 56.08 -1.87
C GLU A 510 -28.36 56.01 -1.45
N ASP A 511 -28.69 56.49 -0.25
CA ASP A 511 -30.06 56.91 0.09
C ASP A 511 -30.22 58.42 -0.18
N GLU A 512 -30.94 58.75 -1.25
CA GLU A 512 -31.12 60.12 -1.76
C GLU A 512 -32.18 60.88 -0.93
N ASP A 513 -31.72 61.79 -0.05
CA ASP A 513 -32.58 62.66 0.78
C ASP A 513 -33.44 63.62 -0.06
N VAL A 514 -34.63 63.17 -0.47
CA VAL A 514 -35.64 64.00 -1.13
C VAL A 514 -36.27 64.98 -0.13
N PHE A 515 -35.76 66.20 -0.11
CA PHE A 515 -36.38 67.35 0.57
C PHE A 515 -37.72 67.70 -0.12
N ASP A 516 -38.83 67.44 0.57
CA ASP A 516 -40.19 67.88 0.18
C ASP A 516 -40.54 69.15 0.98
N ASP A 517 -40.55 70.29 0.29
CA ASP A 517 -40.66 71.63 0.89
C ASP A 517 -42.15 72.01 1.12
N PRO A 518 -42.57 72.43 2.33
CA PRO A 518 -43.97 72.77 2.59
C PRO A 518 -44.34 74.16 2.01
N PRO A 519 -45.59 74.37 1.57
CA PRO A 519 -46.02 75.65 1.01
C PRO A 519 -46.25 76.72 2.10
N GLU A 520 -45.62 77.89 1.95
CA GLU A 520 -46.00 79.10 2.69
C GLU A 520 -47.19 79.80 2.01
N GLU A 521 -48.27 80.03 2.77
CA GLU A 521 -49.42 80.86 2.37
C GLU A 521 -49.32 82.29 2.95
N GLU A 522 -50.14 83.19 2.40
CA GLU A 522 -50.43 84.60 2.81
C GLU A 522 -49.35 85.64 2.45
N GLU A 523 -49.55 86.40 1.36
CA GLU A 523 -50.29 87.68 1.27
C GLU A 523 -49.65 88.86 2.03
N GLU A 524 -49.01 89.79 1.31
CA GLU A 524 -49.59 91.14 1.15
C GLU A 524 -48.94 91.99 0.04
N ARG A 525 -49.75 92.92 -0.46
CA ARG A 525 -49.63 93.72 -1.70
C ARG A 525 -48.62 94.87 -1.63
N ALA A 526 -48.03 95.22 -2.79
CA ALA A 526 -47.95 96.59 -3.29
C ALA A 526 -47.86 96.62 -4.83
#